data_AF-A0A6A6VA91-F1
#
_entry.id   AF-A0A6A6VA91-F1
#
_cell.length_a   1.000
_cell.length_b   1.000
_cell.length_c   1.000
_cell.angle_alpha   90.00
_cell.angle_beta   90.00
_cell.angle_gamma   90.00
#
_symmetry.space_group_name_H-M   'P 1'
#
loop_
_entity.id
_entity.type
_entity.pdbx_description
1 polymer ?
#
loop_
_entity_poly.entity_id
_entity_poly.type
_entity_poly.pdbx_seq_one_letter_code
_entity_poly.pdbx_strand_id
1 'polypeptide(L)' 'MPEAVPFNGARVNTNKAAQHAGYNNFKHLLESYGLRIWEIDDVEEGKAILRGMGYNVD' A
#
# COMPACT_ATOMS: atom_id res chain seq x y z
N MET A 1 5.82 -20.74 4.59
CA MET A 1 6.32 -19.37 4.83
C MET A 1 6.62 -18.77 3.46
N PRO A 2 5.79 -17.88 2.87
CA PRO A 2 6.18 -17.26 1.61
C PRO A 2 7.36 -16.30 1.87
N GLU A 3 8.37 -16.42 1.03
CA GLU A 3 9.65 -15.71 1.08
C GLU A 3 9.45 -14.20 1.14
N ALA A 4 10.20 -13.54 2.02
CA ALA A 4 10.41 -12.10 1.96
C ALA A 4 11.12 -11.77 0.64
N VAL A 5 10.35 -11.29 -0.35
CA VAL A 5 10.90 -10.82 -1.62
C VAL A 5 11.88 -9.68 -1.32
N PRO A 6 13.16 -9.78 -1.71
CA PRO A 6 14.11 -8.68 -1.55
C PRO A 6 13.76 -7.63 -2.60
N PHE A 7 12.90 -6.67 -2.25
CA PHE A 7 12.59 -5.53 -3.12
C PHE A 7 13.78 -4.57 -3.13
N ASN A 8 14.75 -4.92 -3.96
CA ASN A 8 15.91 -4.10 -4.29
C ASN A 8 15.42 -2.84 -5.02
N GLY A 9 15.16 -1.75 -4.29
CA GLY A 9 15.03 -0.36 -4.81
C GLY A 9 13.87 -0.01 -5.75
N ALA A 10 13.16 -0.98 -6.33
CA ALA A 10 12.08 -0.72 -7.29
C ALA A 10 10.78 -0.30 -6.58
N ARG A 11 10.21 0.84 -6.99
CA ARG A 11 8.93 1.34 -6.47
C ARG A 11 7.82 0.35 -6.82
N VAL A 12 7.06 -0.08 -5.81
CA VAL A 12 6.02 -1.08 -5.94
C VAL A 12 4.68 -0.38 -6.12
N ASN A 13 3.83 -0.89 -7.02
CA ASN A 13 2.48 -0.37 -7.19
C ASN A 13 1.69 -0.52 -5.87
N THR A 14 0.97 0.53 -5.46
CA THR A 14 0.16 0.56 -4.24
C THR A 14 -0.83 -0.61 -4.15
N ASN A 15 -1.40 -1.06 -5.27
CA ASN A 15 -2.26 -2.25 -5.29
C ASN A 15 -1.51 -3.53 -4.95
N LYS A 16 -0.30 -3.72 -5.47
CA LYS A 16 0.53 -4.89 -5.17
C LYS A 16 0.97 -4.88 -3.70
N ALA A 17 1.36 -3.72 -3.20
CA ALA A 17 1.73 -3.55 -1.79
C ALA A 17 0.53 -3.82 -0.88
N ALA A 18 -0.66 -3.30 -1.20
CA ALA A 18 -1.89 -3.58 -0.47
C ALA A 18 -2.26 -5.08 -0.48
N GLN A 19 -2.11 -5.77 -1.61
CA GLN A 19 -2.29 -7.22 -1.71
C GLN A 19 -1.32 -8.01 -0.85
N HIS A 20 -0.05 -7.60 -0.85
CA HIS A 20 0.96 -8.20 0.02
C HIS A 20 0.67 -7.96 1.51
N ALA A 21 0.07 -6.82 1.85
CA ALA A 21 -0.38 -6.48 3.19
C ALA A 21 -1.71 -7.16 3.59
N GLY A 22 -2.31 -7.96 2.70
CA GLY A 22 -3.54 -8.72 2.99
C GLY A 22 -4.85 -8.05 2.56
N TYR A 23 -4.80 -6.94 1.83
CA TYR A 23 -5.98 -6.24 1.30
C TYR A 23 -6.24 -6.63 -0.16
N ASN A 24 -7.50 -6.58 -0.62
CA ASN A 24 -7.81 -6.92 -2.01
C ASN A 24 -7.12 -5.99 -3.04
N ASN A 25 -7.04 -4.70 -2.72
CA ASN A 25 -6.43 -3.65 -3.53
C ASN A 25 -6.20 -2.40 -2.68
N PHE A 26 -5.59 -1.36 -3.26
CA PHE A 26 -5.31 -0.11 -2.54
C PHE A 26 -6.57 0.60 -2.06
N LYS A 27 -7.66 0.57 -2.85
CA LYS A 27 -8.95 1.13 -2.43
C LYS A 27 -9.48 0.44 -1.16
N HIS A 28 -9.39 -0.88 -1.08
CA HIS A 28 -9.82 -1.64 0.09
C HIS A 28 -8.96 -1.32 1.33
N LEU A 29 -7.66 -1.07 1.13
CA LEU A 29 -6.81 -0.54 2.19
C LEU A 29 -7.33 0.82 2.66
N LEU A 30 -7.54 1.78 1.75
CA LEU A 30 -8.06 3.11 2.10
C LEU A 30 -9.39 3.02 2.87
N GLU A 31 -10.36 2.27 2.34
CA GLU A 31 -11.67 2.07 2.98
C GLU A 31 -11.55 1.45 4.38
N SER A 32 -10.60 0.55 4.60
CA SER A 32 -10.34 -0.06 5.92
C SER A 32 -9.84 0.94 6.97
N TYR A 33 -9.22 2.04 6.54
CA TYR A 33 -8.78 3.15 7.40
C TYR A 33 -9.75 4.34 7.37
N GLY A 34 -10.89 4.23 6.67
CA GLY A 34 -11.86 5.31 6.53
C GLY A 34 -11.46 6.40 5.51
N LEU A 35 -10.45 6.14 4.69
CA LEU A 35 -9.88 7.03 3.68
C LEU A 35 -10.59 6.87 2.33
N ARG A 36 -10.61 7.92 1.52
CA ARG A 36 -11.32 7.99 0.24
C ARG A 36 -10.35 8.09 -0.93
N ILE A 37 -10.49 7.20 -1.91
CA ILE A 37 -9.59 7.16 -3.08
C ILE A 37 -9.66 8.39 -4.00
N TRP A 38 -10.74 9.17 -3.94
CA TRP A 38 -10.89 10.40 -4.72
C TRP A 38 -10.34 11.63 -4.00
N GLU A 39 -9.97 11.51 -2.72
CA GLU A 39 -9.28 12.58 -2.02
C GLU A 39 -7.77 12.32 -2.03
N ILE A 40 -7.00 13.33 -2.46
CA ILE A 40 -5.56 13.19 -2.66
C ILE A 40 -4.82 13.06 -1.33
N ASP A 41 -5.25 13.80 -0.30
CA ASP A 41 -4.66 13.72 1.03
C ASP A 41 -4.82 12.31 1.61
N ASP A 42 -6.02 11.73 1.47
CA ASP A 42 -6.34 10.35 1.86
C ASP A 42 -5.50 9.32 1.09
N VAL A 43 -5.25 9.56 -0.21
CA VAL A 43 -4.38 8.71 -1.04
C VAL A 43 -2.93 8.79 -0.57
N GLU A 44 -2.42 9.97 -0.24
CA GLU A 44 -1.07 10.14 0.30
C GLU A 44 -0.92 9.46 1.67
N GLU A 45 -1.95 9.54 2.51
CA GLU A 45 -1.98 8.86 3.80
C GLU A 45 -1.96 7.33 3.63
N GLY A 46 -2.77 6.78 2.71
CA GLY A 46 -2.71 5.35 2.38
C GLY A 46 -1.34 4.89 1.88
N LYS A 47 -0.64 5.73 1.11
CA LYS A 47 0.74 5.46 0.69
C LYS A 47 1.70 5.50 1.87
N ALA A 48 1.53 6.46 2.79
CA ALA A 48 2.35 6.56 4.00
C ALA A 48 2.21 5.32 4.90
N ILE A 49 0.99 4.78 5.04
CA ILE A 49 0.74 3.52 5.76
C ILE A 49 1.54 2.37 5.15
N LEU A 50 1.48 2.21 3.82
CA LEU A 50 2.25 1.19 3.11
C LEU A 50 3.76 1.38 3.25
N ARG A 51 4.25 2.63 3.24
CA ARG A 51 5.65 2.96 3.51
C ARG A 51 6.06 2.60 4.94
N GLY A 52 5.19 2.85 5.93
CA GLY A 52 5.40 2.46 7.32
C GLY A 52 5.47 0.95 7.53
N MET A 53 4.77 0.17 6.69
CA MET A 53 4.85 -1.30 6.67
C MET A 53 6.12 -1.84 5.99
N GLY A 54 6.96 -0.96 5.42
CA GLY A 54 8.20 -1.34 4.72
C GLY A 54 8.06 -1.50 3.20
N TYR A 55 6.91 -1.15 2.62
CA TYR A 55 6.74 -1.16 1.17
C TYR A 55 7.21 0.17 0.57
N ASN A 56 8.10 0.11 -0.43
CA ASN A 56 8.51 1.30 -1.17
C ASN A 56 7.48 1.63 -2.26
N VAL A 57 6.41 2.37 -1.93
CA VAL A 57 5.33 2.72 -2.88
C VAL A 57 5.45 4.16 -3.41
N ASP A 58 5.13 4.34 -4.69
CA ASP A 58 5.10 5.64 -5.42
C ASP A 58 3.80 6.40 -5.15
#